data_AF-A0A834AHW2-F1
#
_entry.id   AF-A0A834AHW2-F1
#
_cell.length_a   1.000
_cell.length_b   1.000
_cell.length_c   1.000
_cell.angle_alpha   90.00
_cell.angle_beta   90.00
_cell.angle_gamma   90.00
#
_symmetry.space_group_name_H-M   'P 1'
#
loop_
_entity.id
_entity.type
_entity.pdbx_description
1 polymer ?
#
loop_
_entity_poly.entity_id
_entity_poly.type
_entity_poly.pdbx_seq_one_letter_code
_entity_poly.pdbx_strand_id
1 'polypeptide(L)'
;MEHSADGLMEQMCSSDFVVKMRIKEIKIENGDRKLIGAQKKKKLLKAGPLKRKDTKRLVLHMKSGAGCPCPQLDSLAGSFLVMGRKVDGQLLLMAVYRWDKKNKEMKFAVKFMFSYPCSLYYPFFYGAAEPH
;
A
#
# COMPACT_ATOMS: atom_id res chain seq x y z
N MET A 1 15.34 -8.95 -3.19
CA MET A 1 14.41 -8.70 -2.07
C MET A 1 13.20 -9.59 -2.28
N GLU A 2 13.25 -10.77 -1.70
CA GLU A 2 12.10 -11.68 -1.65
C GLU A 2 11.06 -11.06 -0.71
N HIS A 3 9.89 -10.74 -1.25
CA HIS A 3 8.80 -10.21 -0.46
C HIS A 3 8.10 -11.36 0.25
N SER A 4 8.66 -11.78 1.39
CA SER A 4 8.05 -12.79 2.24
C SER A 4 6.65 -12.33 2.67
N ALA A 5 5.71 -13.28 2.77
CA ALA A 5 4.34 -12.98 3.17
C ALA A 5 4.28 -12.20 4.50
N ASP A 6 5.16 -12.51 5.43
CA ASP A 6 5.26 -11.89 6.76
C ASP A 6 5.53 -10.37 6.70
N GLY A 7 6.61 -9.94 6.05
CA GLY A 7 6.92 -8.52 5.88
C GLY A 7 5.83 -7.75 5.12
N LEU A 8 5.13 -8.39 4.17
CA LEU A 8 3.98 -7.77 3.51
C LEU A 8 2.82 -7.54 4.49
N MET A 9 2.55 -8.51 5.37
CA MET A 9 1.52 -8.40 6.39
C MET A 9 1.86 -7.31 7.42
N GLU A 10 3.12 -7.20 7.83
CA GLU A 10 3.59 -6.09 8.67
C GLU A 10 3.31 -4.72 8.05
N GLN A 11 3.70 -4.52 6.79
CA GLN A 11 3.49 -3.24 6.11
C GLN A 11 2.00 -2.92 5.94
N MET A 12 1.16 -3.93 5.68
CA MET A 12 -0.29 -3.78 5.65
C MET A 12 -0.89 -3.45 7.02
N CYS A 13 -0.30 -3.99 8.08
CA CYS A 13 -0.70 -3.73 9.45
C CYS A 13 -0.47 -2.27 9.82
N SER A 14 0.76 -1.80 9.59
CA SER A 14 1.23 -0.44 9.86
C SER A 14 0.57 0.63 8.98
N SER A 15 -0.04 0.22 7.86
CA SER A 15 -0.78 1.10 6.97
C SER A 15 -2.25 1.25 7.40
N ASP A 16 -2.79 2.47 7.39
CA ASP A 16 -4.23 2.71 7.62
C ASP A 16 -5.10 2.09 6.55
N PHE A 17 -4.64 2.13 5.30
CA PHE A 17 -5.39 1.61 4.17
C PHE A 17 -4.53 0.80 3.21
N VAL A 18 -5.18 -0.19 2.61
CA VAL A 18 -4.58 -1.10 1.64
C VAL A 18 -5.54 -1.26 0.48
N VAL A 19 -5.07 -0.93 -0.72
CA VAL A 19 -5.87 -0.92 -1.94
C VAL A 19 -5.13 -1.62 -3.05
N LYS A 20 -5.79 -2.60 -3.66
CA LYS A 20 -5.32 -3.22 -4.90
C LYS A 20 -5.93 -2.50 -6.09
N MET A 21 -5.12 -1.80 -6.88
CA MET A 21 -5.59 -1.04 -8.04
C MET A 21 -4.55 -0.99 -9.15
N ARG A 22 -5.00 -0.70 -10.37
CA ARG A 22 -4.08 -0.37 -11.47
C ARG A 22 -3.74 1.11 -11.41
N ILE A 23 -2.48 1.46 -11.62
CA ILE A 23 -2.04 2.85 -11.70
C ILE A 23 -2.30 3.35 -13.12
N LYS A 24 -2.94 4.51 -13.26
CA LYS A 24 -3.23 5.12 -14.56
C LYS A 24 -2.09 6.03 -14.99
N GLU A 25 -1.65 6.89 -14.07
CA GLU A 25 -0.67 7.94 -14.36
C GLU A 25 0.05 8.34 -13.07
N ILE A 26 1.29 8.82 -13.21
CA ILE A 26 2.09 9.38 -12.14
C ILE A 26 2.36 10.83 -12.52
N LYS A 27 1.92 11.77 -11.67
CA LYS A 27 2.20 13.19 -11.83
C LYS A 27 3.28 13.61 -10.86
N ILE A 28 4.16 14.50 -11.28
CA ILE A 28 5.18 15.09 -10.42
C ILE A 28 4.84 16.57 -10.34
N GLU A 29 4.62 17.08 -9.13
CA GLU A 29 4.23 18.47 -8.89
C GLU A 29 5.07 19.00 -7.74
N ASN A 30 5.86 20.07 -7.97
CA ASN A 30 6.72 20.71 -6.95
C ASN A 30 7.68 19.76 -6.21
N GLY A 31 8.17 18.70 -6.86
CA GLY A 31 9.05 17.71 -6.22
C GLY A 31 8.32 16.61 -5.42
N ASP A 32 7.00 16.70 -5.29
CA ASP A 32 6.14 15.66 -4.75
C ASP A 32 5.55 14.81 -5.89
N ARG A 33 5.57 13.48 -5.74
CA ARG A 33 5.00 12.56 -6.74
C ARG A 33 3.58 12.19 -6.33
N LYS A 34 2.63 12.37 -7.22
CA LYS A 34 1.23 11.97 -7.08
C LYS A 34 0.94 10.76 -7.96
N LEU A 35 0.52 9.66 -7.35
CA LEU A 35 0.09 8.47 -8.08
C LEU A 35 -1.43 8.52 -8.24
N ILE A 36 -1.89 8.42 -9.48
CA ILE A 36 -3.31 8.42 -9.81
C ILE A 36 -3.72 7.00 -10.19
N GLY A 37 -4.52 6.39 -9.30
CA GLY A 37 -5.10 5.06 -9.53
C GLY A 37 -6.26 5.07 -10.52
N ALA A 38 -6.40 4.00 -11.29
CA ALA A 38 -7.55 3.76 -12.16
C ALA A 38 -8.81 3.46 -11.34
N GLN A 39 -9.87 4.26 -11.54
CA GLN A 39 -11.11 4.14 -10.75
C GLN A 39 -11.91 2.84 -10.99
N LYS A 40 -11.83 2.26 -12.19
CA LYS A 40 -12.68 1.13 -12.63
C LYS A 40 -12.24 -0.25 -12.10
N LYS A 41 -10.97 -0.44 -11.73
CA LYS A 41 -10.41 -1.73 -11.26
C LYS A 41 -9.67 -1.56 -9.94
N LYS A 42 -10.36 -1.06 -8.91
CA LYS A 42 -9.85 -0.94 -7.55
C LYS A 42 -10.59 -1.90 -6.61
N LYS A 43 -9.84 -2.58 -5.76
CA LYS A 43 -10.33 -3.47 -4.70
C LYS A 43 -9.74 -2.94 -3.40
N LEU A 44 -10.58 -2.37 -2.55
CA LEU A 44 -10.19 -2.03 -1.18
C LEU A 44 -10.01 -3.35 -0.42
N LEU A 45 -8.85 -3.52 0.20
CA LEU A 45 -8.57 -4.64 1.09
C LEU A 45 -8.77 -4.19 2.53
N LYS A 46 -8.20 -3.03 2.88
CA LYS A 46 -8.35 -2.37 4.17
C LYS A 46 -8.83 -0.94 3.91
N ALA A 47 -10.04 -0.64 4.38
CA ALA A 47 -10.65 0.69 4.21
C ALA A 47 -10.14 1.69 5.25
N GLY A 48 -9.91 1.25 6.49
CA GLY A 48 -9.51 2.11 7.60
C GLY A 48 -10.31 3.43 7.62
N PRO A 49 -9.64 4.59 7.67
CA PRO A 49 -10.27 5.94 7.68
C PRO A 49 -10.60 6.51 6.29
N LEU A 50 -10.60 5.70 5.22
CA LEU A 50 -10.95 6.16 3.87
C LEU A 50 -12.44 6.50 3.78
N LYS A 51 -12.75 7.73 3.34
CA LYS A 51 -14.12 8.13 3.04
C LYS A 51 -14.46 7.74 1.60
N ARG A 52 -15.76 7.58 1.30
CA ARG A 52 -16.24 7.29 -0.08
C ARG A 52 -15.73 8.29 -1.13
N LYS A 53 -15.50 9.56 -0.73
CA LYS A 53 -14.91 10.62 -1.58
C LYS A 53 -13.47 10.28 -2.01
N ASP A 54 -12.64 9.88 -1.05
CA ASP A 54 -11.24 9.47 -1.27
C ASP A 54 -11.16 8.18 -2.07
N THR A 55 -12.03 7.21 -1.78
CA THR A 55 -12.13 5.99 -2.56
C THR A 55 -12.53 6.28 -4.00
N LYS A 56 -13.35 7.32 -4.25
CA LYS A 56 -13.73 7.74 -5.62
C LYS A 56 -12.49 8.24 -6.35
N ARG A 57 -11.72 9.19 -5.81
CA ARG A 57 -10.46 9.69 -6.40
C ARG A 57 -9.26 9.24 -5.56
N LEU A 58 -8.76 8.04 -5.84
CA LEU A 58 -7.53 7.53 -5.21
C LEU A 58 -6.31 8.23 -5.83
N VAL A 59 -6.00 9.39 -5.27
CA VAL A 59 -4.77 10.15 -5.52
C VAL A 59 -3.88 9.98 -4.31
N LEU A 60 -2.73 9.35 -4.50
CA LEU A 60 -1.76 9.10 -3.44
C LEU A 60 -0.61 10.07 -3.60
N HIS A 61 -0.26 10.73 -2.50
CA HIS A 61 0.81 11.70 -2.42
C HIS A 61 2.05 11.01 -1.85
N MET A 62 3.19 11.28 -2.47
CA MET A 62 4.49 10.80 -2.03
C MET A 62 5.31 12.03 -1.66
N LYS A 63 5.48 12.25 -0.34
CA LYS A 63 6.21 13.41 0.19
C LYS A 63 7.71 13.24 -0.05
N SER A 64 8.38 14.31 -0.47
CA SER A 64 9.78 14.38 -0.95
C SER A 64 10.88 14.02 0.09
N GLY A 65 10.80 12.84 0.71
CA GLY A 65 11.83 12.28 1.61
C GLY A 65 12.15 10.80 1.35
N ALA A 66 11.29 10.08 0.64
CA ALA A 66 11.58 8.74 0.15
C ALA A 66 11.91 8.83 -1.34
N GLY A 67 13.19 8.91 -1.67
CA GLY A 67 13.65 8.55 -3.01
C GLY A 67 13.32 7.09 -3.26
N CYS A 68 12.07 6.77 -3.63
CA CYS A 68 11.81 5.52 -4.31
C CYS A 68 12.02 5.78 -5.81
N PRO A 69 13.20 5.46 -6.37
CA PRO A 69 13.21 4.95 -7.73
C PRO A 69 12.41 3.66 -7.63
N CYS A 70 11.11 3.75 -7.85
CA CYS A 70 10.27 2.58 -7.95
C CYS A 70 10.24 2.23 -9.45
N PRO A 71 11.25 1.52 -10.02
CA PRO A 71 11.22 1.10 -11.42
C PRO A 71 10.03 0.17 -11.69
N GLN A 72 9.39 -0.35 -10.63
CA GLN A 72 8.14 -1.11 -10.74
C GLN A 72 6.94 -0.26 -11.19
N LEU A 73 7.01 1.06 -10.97
CA LEU A 73 6.02 2.02 -11.45
C LEU A 73 6.28 2.49 -12.89
N ASP A 74 7.48 2.27 -13.42
CA ASP A 74 7.81 2.52 -14.83
C ASP A 74 6.97 1.61 -15.74
N SER A 75 6.79 0.35 -15.32
CA SER A 75 5.90 -0.59 -15.99
C SER A 75 4.49 -0.57 -15.41
N LEU A 76 3.66 0.41 -15.84
CA LEU A 76 2.23 0.53 -15.50
C LEU A 76 1.33 -0.64 -15.99
N ALA A 77 1.95 -1.68 -16.54
CA ALA A 77 1.33 -2.92 -16.99
C ALA A 77 1.07 -3.87 -15.81
N GLY A 78 -0.12 -3.76 -15.20
CA GLY A 78 -0.58 -4.72 -14.20
C GLY A 78 -1.57 -4.16 -13.20
N SER A 79 -1.80 -4.92 -12.13
CA SER A 79 -2.40 -4.39 -10.90
C SER A 79 -1.28 -4.15 -9.89
N PHE A 80 -1.50 -3.22 -8.98
CA PHE A 80 -0.56 -2.88 -7.91
C PHE A 80 -1.29 -2.99 -6.58
N LEU A 81 -0.55 -3.38 -5.57
CA LEU A 81 -0.97 -3.38 -4.20
C LEU A 81 -0.36 -2.15 -3.55
N VAL A 82 -1.21 -1.23 -3.15
CA VAL A 82 -0.81 0.07 -2.62
C VAL A 82 -1.22 0.15 -1.16
N MET A 83 -0.26 0.51 -0.33
CA MET A 83 -0.42 0.66 1.11
C MET A 83 -0.04 2.07 1.50
N GLY A 84 -0.82 2.66 2.38
CA GLY A 84 -0.61 4.03 2.77
C GLY A 84 -1.34 4.41 4.05
N ARG A 85 -1.03 5.62 4.50
CA ARG A 85 -1.64 6.23 5.67
C ARG A 85 -2.36 7.51 5.29
N LYS A 86 -3.46 7.79 5.99
CA LYS A 86 -4.20 9.03 5.78
C LYS A 86 -3.73 10.05 6.80
N VAL A 87 -3.14 11.15 6.35
CA VAL A 87 -2.64 12.23 7.20
C VAL A 87 -3.25 13.52 6.69
N ASP A 88 -3.92 14.28 7.56
CA ASP A 88 -4.50 15.58 7.22
C ASP A 88 -5.45 15.57 6.00
N GLY A 89 -6.21 14.47 5.84
CA GLY A 89 -7.10 14.27 4.69
C GLY A 89 -6.39 13.91 3.38
N GLN A 90 -5.06 13.89 3.35
CA GLN A 90 -4.25 13.44 2.22
C GLN A 90 -3.88 11.96 2.37
N LEU A 91 -3.86 11.23 1.26
CA LEU A 91 -3.45 9.84 1.23
C LEU A 91 -1.96 9.78 0.95
N LEU A 92 -1.15 9.42 1.96
CA LEU A 92 0.29 9.27 1.80
C LEU A 92 0.63 7.84 1.40
N LEU A 93 1.43 7.70 0.35
CA LEU A 93 1.98 6.42 -0.06
C LEU A 93 3.07 5.99 0.92
N MET A 94 2.96 4.77 1.47
CA MET A 94 4.01 4.17 2.28
C MET A 94 4.73 3.06 1.50
N ALA A 95 3.97 2.12 0.93
CA ALA A 95 4.53 1.01 0.19
C ALA A 95 3.71 0.68 -1.07
N VAL A 96 4.39 0.18 -2.10
CA VAL A 96 3.79 -0.21 -3.37
C VAL A 96 4.44 -1.50 -3.87
N TYR A 97 3.61 -2.48 -4.21
CA TYR A 97 4.05 -3.76 -4.74
C TYR A 97 3.34 -4.07 -6.05
N ARG A 98 4.06 -4.63 -7.01
CA ARG A 98 3.44 -5.14 -8.24
C ARG A 98 2.63 -6.39 -7.92
N TRP A 99 1.34 -6.39 -8.28
CA TRP A 99 0.51 -7.58 -8.09
C TRP A 99 0.83 -8.64 -9.14
N ASP A 100 1.54 -9.67 -8.71
CA ASP A 100 1.76 -10.89 -9.45
C ASP A 100 0.78 -11.99 -9.02
N LYS A 101 0.14 -12.66 -10.00
CA LYS A 101 -0.81 -13.75 -9.73
C LYS A 101 -0.12 -15.10 -9.50
N LYS A 102 1.12 -15.28 -9.94
CA LYS A 102 1.89 -16.51 -9.77
C LYS A 102 2.49 -16.58 -8.36
N ASN A 103 2.75 -15.43 -7.73
CA ASN A 103 3.22 -15.38 -6.35
C ASN A 103 2.13 -15.84 -5.35
N LYS A 104 2.34 -17.00 -4.72
CA LYS A 104 1.44 -17.59 -3.71
C LYS A 104 1.51 -16.86 -2.38
N GLU A 105 2.69 -16.35 -1.99
CA GLU A 105 2.91 -15.65 -0.72
C GLU A 105 2.11 -14.36 -0.65
N MET A 106 2.13 -13.59 -1.74
CA MET A 106 1.39 -12.32 -1.78
C MET A 106 -0.12 -12.56 -1.75
N LYS A 107 -0.62 -13.62 -2.40
CA LYS A 107 -2.03 -14.01 -2.28
C LYS A 107 -2.37 -14.42 -0.85
N PHE A 108 -1.48 -15.18 -0.21
CA PHE A 108 -1.67 -15.62 1.17
C PHE A 108 -1.73 -14.44 2.12
N ALA A 109 -0.73 -13.56 2.12
CA ALA A 109 -0.69 -12.36 2.96
C ALA A 109 -1.92 -11.48 2.78
N VAL A 110 -2.35 -11.23 1.54
CA VAL A 110 -3.54 -10.41 1.26
C VAL A 110 -4.82 -11.09 1.74
N LYS A 111 -4.97 -12.40 1.52
CA LYS A 111 -6.16 -13.15 1.92
C LYS A 111 -6.20 -13.32 3.44
N PHE A 112 -5.05 -13.52 4.07
CA PHE A 112 -4.88 -13.63 5.51
C PHE A 112 -5.21 -12.29 6.18
N MET A 113 -4.60 -11.19 5.74
CA MET A 113 -4.90 -9.83 6.23
C MET A 113 -6.36 -9.41 6.00
N PHE A 114 -6.99 -9.91 4.94
CA PHE A 114 -8.42 -9.67 4.70
C PHE A 114 -9.33 -10.41 5.70
N SER A 115 -8.92 -11.60 6.15
CA SER A 115 -9.67 -12.41 7.13
C SER A 115 -9.35 -12.05 8.59
N TYR A 116 -8.08 -11.76 8.89
CA TYR A 116 -7.58 -11.44 10.23
C TYR A 116 -7.06 -10.00 10.27
N PRO A 117 -7.89 -9.05 10.71
CA PRO A 117 -7.44 -7.68 10.94
C PRO A 117 -6.36 -7.68 12.01
N CYS A 118 -5.43 -6.73 11.91
CA CYS A 118 -4.13 -6.78 12.60
C CYS A 118 -4.16 -6.72 14.14
N SER A 119 -5.33 -6.67 14.76
CA SER A 119 -5.53 -6.55 16.21
C SER A 119 -5.10 -7.75 17.05
N LEU A 120 -4.63 -8.87 16.47
CA LEU A 120 -4.34 -10.09 17.22
C LEU A 120 -2.98 -10.76 16.93
N TYR A 121 -2.17 -10.28 15.99
CA TYR A 121 -0.91 -10.95 15.59
C TYR A 121 0.36 -10.23 16.07
N TYR A 122 0.30 -8.92 16.34
CA TYR A 122 1.49 -8.09 16.56
C TYR A 122 2.07 -7.95 17.99
N PRO A 123 1.48 -8.47 19.10
CA PRO A 123 2.21 -8.48 20.36
C PRO A 123 3.25 -9.62 20.45
N PHE A 124 3.34 -10.54 19.47
CA PHE A 124 4.26 -11.69 19.57
C PHE A 124 5.66 -11.44 18.95
N PHE A 125 5.85 -10.39 18.14
CA PHE A 125 7.15 -10.08 17.50
C PHE A 125 7.77 -8.74 17.94
N TYR A 126 7.00 -7.81 18.53
CA TYR A 126 7.55 -6.57 19.12
C TYR A 126 8.07 -6.79 20.55
N GLY A 127 8.90 -7.81 20.71
CA GLY A 127 9.69 -8.06 21.91
C GLY A 127 11.15 -7.60 21.81
N ALA A 128 11.54 -6.80 20.79
CA ALA A 128 12.90 -6.28 20.68
C ALA A 128 13.01 -5.11 19.68
N ALA A 129 12.63 -3.91 20.10
CA ALA A 129 13.16 -2.67 19.53
C ALA A 129 13.04 -1.55 20.58
N GLU A 130 13.69 -1.75 21.73
CA GLU A 130 14.01 -0.63 22.60
C GLU A 130 15.10 0.23 21.93
N PRO A 131 15.00 1.57 22.00
CA PRO A 131 16.00 2.46 21.43
C PRO A 131 17.30 2.43 22.25
N HIS A 132 18.44 2.23 21.59
CA HIS A 132 19.76 2.51 22.14
C HIS A 132 20.12 3.98 21.89
#